data_AF-A0A379SWW7-F1
#
_entry.id   AF-A0A379SWW7-F1
#
_cell.length_a   1.000
_cell.length_b   1.000
_cell.length_c   1.000
_cell.angle_alpha   90.00
_cell.angle_beta   90.00
_cell.angle_gamma   90.00
#
_symmetry.space_group_name_H-M   'P 1'
#
loop_
_entity.id
_entity.type
_entity.pdbx_description
1 polymer ?
#
loop_
_entity_poly.entity_id
_entity_poly.type
_entity_poly.pdbx_seq_one_letter_code
_entity_poly.pdbx_strand_id
1 'polypeptide(L)' 'MTFIKDKAAFKTAQLFHASGYSIIAELYLRKAYGR' A
#
# COMPACT_ATOMS: atom_id res chain seq x y z
N MET A 1 -14.85 5.27 6.53
CA MET A 1 -13.56 4.83 7.10
C MET A 1 -13.01 3.70 6.24
N THR A 2 -11.98 3.96 5.46
CA THR A 2 -11.34 2.94 4.62
C THR A 2 -10.57 1.98 5.54
N PHE A 3 -11.15 0.82 5.81
CA PHE A 3 -10.49 -0.21 6.62
C PHE A 3 -9.28 -0.76 5.85
N ILE A 4 -8.09 -0.60 6.43
CA ILE A 4 -6.88 -1.28 5.96
C ILE A 4 -7.04 -2.75 6.35
N LYS A 5 -7.27 -3.60 5.36
CA LYS A 5 -7.43 -5.06 5.52
C LYS A 5 -6.08 -5.73 5.79
N ASP A 6 -5.03 -5.26 5.12
CA ASP A 6 -3.67 -5.76 5.27
C ASP A 6 -2.72 -4.61 5.67
N LYS A 7 -2.41 -4.56 6.97
CA LYS A 7 -1.52 -3.53 7.55
C LYS A 7 -0.07 -3.69 7.08
N ALA A 8 0.37 -4.90 6.76
CA ALA A 8 1.73 -5.13 6.27
C ALA A 8 1.86 -4.56 4.84
N ALA A 9 0.89 -4.85 3.98
CA ALA A 9 0.81 -4.30 2.63
C ALA A 9 0.77 -2.77 2.63
N PHE A 10 0.02 -2.16 3.56
CA PHE A 10 0.00 -0.71 3.72
C PHE A 10 1.36 -0.12 4.11
N LYS A 11 2.06 -0.77 5.05
CA LYS A 11 3.39 -0.33 5.50
C LYS A 11 4.43 -0.43 4.38
N THR A 12 4.38 -1.50 3.58
CA THR A 12 5.22 -1.64 2.39
C THR A 12 4.87 -0.60 1.32
N ALA A 13 3.60 -0.29 1.12
CA ALA A 13 3.20 0.77 0.19
C ALA A 13 3.79 2.12 0.59
N GLN A 14 3.78 2.47 1.87
CA GLN A 14 4.39 3.71 2.36
C GLN A 14 5.91 3.75 2.13
N LEU A 15 6.61 2.62 2.34
CA LEU A 15 8.03 2.50 2.04
C LEU A 15 8.32 2.73 0.56
N PHE A 16 7.58 2.06 -0.33
CA PHE A 16 7.77 2.25 -1.78
C PHE A 16 7.39 3.65 -2.24
N HIS A 17 6.38 4.27 -1.62
CA HIS A 17 6.00 5.65 -1.91
C HIS A 17 7.11 6.63 -1.50
N ALA A 18 7.71 6.45 -0.32
CA ALA A 18 8.83 7.28 0.15
C ALA A 18 10.08 7.13 -0.72
N SER A 19 10.30 5.94 -1.28
CA SER A 19 11.41 5.65 -2.19
C SER A 19 11.14 6.06 -3.66
N GLY A 20 9.99 6.69 -3.96
CA GLY A 20 9.64 7.17 -5.31
C GLY A 20 9.09 6.10 -6.27
N TYR A 21 8.83 4.89 -5.79
CA TYR A 21 8.25 3.80 -6.58
C TYR A 21 6.72 3.82 -6.52
N SER A 22 6.10 4.86 -7.09
CA SER A 22 4.65 5.10 -6.99
C SER A 22 3.80 3.97 -7.56
N ILE A 23 4.23 3.32 -8.65
CA ILE A 23 3.49 2.20 -9.27
C ILE A 23 3.44 0.99 -8.33
N ILE A 24 4.58 0.67 -7.70
CA ILE A 24 4.69 -0.45 -6.75
C ILE A 24 3.87 -0.14 -5.49
N ALA A 25 3.97 1.09 -4.99
CA ALA A 25 3.18 1.54 -3.85
C ALA A 25 1.68 1.38 -4.10
N GLU A 26 1.17 1.74 -5.29
CA GLU A 26 -0.25 1.61 -5.63
C GLU A 26 -0.73 0.15 -5.65
N LEU A 27 0.09 -0.77 -6.16
CA LEU A 27 -0.23 -2.21 -6.13
C LEU A 27 -0.38 -2.71 -4.68
N TYR A 28 0.52 -2.30 -3.79
CA TYR A 28 0.44 -2.66 -2.38
C TYR A 28 -0.73 -1.98 -1.67
N LEU A 29 -1.10 -0.74 -2.05
CA LEU A 29 -2.30 -0.08 -1.52
C LEU A 29 -3.58 -0.83 -1.93
N ARG A 30 -3.70 -1.25 -3.19
CA ARG A 30 -4.85 -2.05 -3.64
C ARG A 30 -4.99 -3.32 -2.81
N LYS A 31 -3.87 -4.05 -2.63
CA LYS A 31 -3.81 -5.21 -1.74
C LYS A 31 -4.18 -4.86 -0.29
N ALA A 32 -3.67 -3.75 0.24
CA ALA A 32 -3.95 -3.28 1.59
C ALA A 32 -5.45 -3.00 1.83
N TYR A 33 -6.15 -2.54 0.81
CA TYR A 33 -7.60 -2.31 0.85
C TYR A 33 -8.43 -3.52 0.38
N GLY A 34 -7.80 -4.62 -0.03
CA GLY A 34 -8.46 -5.84 -0.46
C GLY A 34 -9.07 -5.78 -1.87
N ARG A 35 -8.50 -4.96 -2.76
CA ARG A 35 -8.78 -4.94 -4.20
C ARG A 35 -7.69 -5.64 -5.01
#